data_AF-A0A7Y5SWM5-F1
#
_entry.id   AF-A0A7Y5SWM5-F1
#
_cell.length_a   1.000
_cell.length_b   1.000
_cell.length_c   1.000
_cell.angle_alpha   90.00
_cell.angle_beta   90.00
_cell.angle_gamma   90.00
#
_symmetry.space_group_name_H-M   'P 1'
#
loop_
_entity.id
_entity.type
_entity.pdbx_description
1 polymer ?
#
loop_
_entity_poly.entity_id
_entity_poly.type
_entity_poly.pdbx_seq_one_letter_code
_entity_poly.pdbx_strand_id
1 'polypeptide(L)'
;MAASLTRYQALYESVRSRRARPQVPTGLDMAAARATMLLRSARTRASYLHAQANACDALSAEIRAYSEAALDDSIARVREVFRRSTPDAATIVRGLALTREVARRATGEQAYPVQLMGALALYHGRVIEMLTGEGKTLTGSIAAPLIVWQRRHLHVFTVNDYLATRDAQSRRDIYKRCLTDCGAVTHEMSEPDRARVYSLGIVYGTPKQIVADWLRDQIKLDGVTTAWTARAGDARAHPMIPGLHAALVDEADAVLIDEGVVPLIIARARTEDQMAG
;
A
#
# COMPACT_ATOMS: atom_id res chain seq x y z
N MET A 1 37.24 -5.09 15.07
CA MET A 1 36.75 -3.85 14.40
C MET A 1 36.52 -3.95 12.88
N ALA A 2 37.16 -4.88 12.14
CA ALA A 2 36.98 -4.98 10.68
C ALA A 2 35.58 -5.46 10.23
N ALA A 3 34.92 -6.34 11.00
CA ALA A 3 33.64 -6.96 10.63
C ALA A 3 32.38 -6.06 10.75
N SER A 4 32.48 -4.90 11.41
CA SER A 4 31.37 -3.93 11.47
C SER A 4 31.41 -2.92 10.32
N LEU A 5 32.61 -2.58 9.86
CA LEU A 5 32.83 -1.69 8.72
C LEU A 5 32.31 -2.33 7.43
N THR A 6 32.53 -3.64 7.25
CA THR A 6 32.00 -4.42 6.12
C THR A 6 30.47 -4.46 6.07
N ARG A 7 29.77 -4.51 7.21
CA ARG A 7 28.30 -4.56 7.25
C ARG A 7 27.62 -3.26 6.84
N TYR A 8 28.13 -2.13 7.34
CA TYR A 8 27.63 -0.82 6.92
C TYR A 8 27.96 -0.53 5.45
N GLN A 9 29.13 -0.97 5.00
CA GLN A 9 29.53 -0.83 3.60
C GLN A 9 28.66 -1.67 2.66
N ALA A 10 28.30 -2.91 3.03
CA ALA A 10 27.37 -3.74 2.27
C ALA A 10 25.95 -3.14 2.20
N LEU A 11 25.43 -2.59 3.30
CA LEU A 11 24.15 -1.88 3.30
C LEU A 11 24.21 -0.62 2.41
N TYR A 12 25.28 0.18 2.55
CA TYR A 12 25.51 1.37 1.75
C TYR A 12 25.63 1.03 0.25
N GLU A 13 26.35 -0.03 -0.10
CA GLU A 13 26.47 -0.52 -1.48
C GLU A 13 25.15 -1.10 -2.00
N SER A 14 24.34 -1.76 -1.17
CA SER A 14 23.01 -2.25 -1.56
C SER A 14 22.02 -1.12 -1.90
N VAL A 15 22.13 0.02 -1.21
CA VAL A 15 21.33 1.22 -1.47
C VAL A 15 21.89 1.98 -2.68
N ARG A 16 23.22 2.06 -2.80
CA ARG A 16 23.91 2.78 -3.88
C ARG A 16 23.84 2.05 -5.23
N SER A 17 23.94 0.73 -5.25
CA SER A 17 23.77 -0.12 -6.45
C SER A 17 22.36 -0.05 -7.05
N ARG A 18 21.37 0.37 -6.24
CA ARG A 18 19.99 0.60 -6.71
C ARG A 18 19.72 2.01 -7.24
N ARG A 19 20.66 2.95 -7.13
CA ARG A 19 20.58 4.26 -7.78
C ARG A 19 21.00 4.14 -9.26
N ALA A 20 20.21 3.44 -10.07
CA ALA A 20 20.28 3.67 -11.50
C ALA A 20 19.82 5.10 -11.76
N ARG A 21 20.69 5.98 -12.29
CA ARG A 21 20.23 7.27 -12.80
C ARG A 21 19.14 6.97 -13.84
N PRO A 22 17.95 7.59 -13.75
CA PRO A 22 16.92 7.38 -14.75
C PRO A 22 17.50 7.78 -16.10
N GLN A 23 17.70 6.80 -16.98
CA GLN A 23 18.15 7.09 -18.34
C GLN A 23 16.98 7.77 -19.05
N VAL A 24 17.20 9.01 -19.51
CA VAL A 24 16.21 9.71 -20.30
C VAL A 24 16.17 9.01 -21.66
N PRO A 25 15.04 8.41 -22.06
CA PRO A 25 14.94 7.73 -23.35
C PRO A 25 15.19 8.74 -24.48
N THR A 26 15.88 8.34 -25.53
CA THR A 26 16.13 9.16 -26.73
C THR A 26 15.59 8.47 -27.99
N GLY A 27 15.39 9.22 -29.07
CA GLY A 27 14.94 8.67 -30.35
C GLY A 27 13.65 7.84 -30.27
N LEU A 28 13.72 6.59 -30.72
CA LEU A 28 12.58 5.66 -30.73
C LEU A 28 12.13 5.26 -29.32
N ASP A 29 13.04 5.14 -28.36
CA ASP A 29 12.68 4.81 -26.97
C ASP A 29 11.90 5.97 -26.33
N MET A 30 12.22 7.22 -26.69
CA MET A 30 11.43 8.39 -26.29
C MET A 30 10.03 8.36 -26.88
N ALA A 31 9.91 8.01 -28.17
CA ALA A 31 8.61 7.87 -28.82
C ALA A 31 7.78 6.75 -28.18
N ALA A 32 8.39 5.59 -27.89
CA ALA A 32 7.75 4.47 -27.21
C ALA A 32 7.36 4.82 -25.77
N ALA A 33 8.22 5.53 -25.02
CA ALA A 33 7.92 6.02 -23.68
C ALA A 33 6.74 7.01 -23.69
N ARG A 34 6.71 7.95 -24.64
CA ARG A 34 5.59 8.89 -24.83
C ARG A 34 4.30 8.18 -25.21
N ALA A 35 4.34 7.24 -26.15
CA ALA A 35 3.18 6.44 -26.53
C ALA A 35 2.64 5.64 -25.33
N THR A 36 3.53 5.00 -24.57
CA THR A 36 3.18 4.28 -23.34
C THR A 36 2.56 5.22 -22.30
N MET A 37 3.10 6.43 -22.13
CA MET A 37 2.54 7.44 -21.24
C MET A 37 1.15 7.89 -21.68
N LEU A 38 0.93 8.11 -22.98
CA LEU A 38 -0.38 8.48 -23.52
C LEU A 38 -1.41 7.36 -23.30
N LEU A 39 -1.03 6.11 -23.55
CA LEU A 39 -1.89 4.95 -23.28
C LEU A 39 -2.20 4.79 -21.79
N ARG A 40 -1.21 4.93 -20.92
CA ARG A 40 -1.39 4.85 -19.46
C ARG A 40 -2.22 6.02 -18.92
N SER A 41 -2.03 7.22 -19.46
CA SER A 41 -2.75 8.43 -19.02
C SER A 41 -4.20 8.45 -19.49
N ALA A 42 -4.54 7.76 -20.59
CA ALA A 42 -5.93 7.67 -21.07
C ALA A 42 -6.89 7.14 -19.99
N ARG A 43 -6.47 6.11 -19.24
CA ARG A 43 -7.23 5.52 -18.12
C ARG A 43 -7.23 6.35 -16.84
N THR A 44 -6.58 7.50 -16.85
CA THR A 44 -6.48 8.39 -15.69
C THR A 44 -6.87 9.83 -16.02
N ARG A 45 -7.46 10.06 -17.20
CA ARG A 45 -8.07 11.36 -17.54
C ARG A 45 -9.30 11.57 -16.67
N ALA A 46 -9.53 12.82 -16.26
CA ALA A 46 -10.68 13.17 -15.45
C ALA A 46 -12.01 12.73 -16.09
N SER A 47 -12.18 12.93 -17.41
CA SER A 47 -13.37 12.51 -18.14
C SER A 47 -13.59 11.00 -18.11
N TYR A 48 -12.52 10.21 -18.23
CA TYR A 48 -12.59 8.76 -18.13
C TYR A 48 -12.99 8.33 -16.71
N LEU A 49 -12.32 8.86 -15.69
CA LEU A 49 -12.60 8.52 -14.29
C LEU A 49 -14.02 8.92 -13.88
N HIS A 50 -14.50 10.07 -14.34
CA HIS A 50 -15.87 10.52 -14.14
C HIS A 50 -16.88 9.57 -14.80
N ALA A 51 -16.64 9.14 -16.04
CA ALA A 51 -17.49 8.16 -16.70
C ALA A 51 -17.51 6.81 -15.96
N GLN A 52 -16.36 6.34 -15.47
CA GLN A 52 -16.28 5.11 -14.67
C GLN A 52 -16.97 5.27 -13.30
N ALA A 53 -16.87 6.43 -12.65
CA ALA A 53 -17.57 6.73 -11.40
C ALA A 53 -19.10 6.72 -11.59
N ASN A 54 -19.60 7.27 -12.69
CA ASN A 54 -21.03 7.20 -13.03
C ASN A 54 -21.48 5.77 -13.33
N ALA A 55 -20.65 4.99 -14.03
CA ALA A 55 -20.93 3.57 -14.25
C ALA A 55 -20.97 2.79 -12.93
N CYS A 56 -20.07 3.11 -11.98
CA CYS A 56 -20.08 2.55 -10.63
C CYS A 56 -21.34 2.94 -9.86
N ASP A 57 -21.78 4.20 -9.97
CA ASP A 57 -22.99 4.68 -9.30
C ASP A 57 -24.26 4.01 -9.85
N ALA A 58 -24.33 3.79 -11.17
CA ALA A 58 -25.43 3.09 -11.82
C ALA A 58 -25.61 1.63 -11.34
N LEU A 59 -24.54 0.95 -10.91
CA LEU A 59 -24.62 -0.40 -10.34
C LEU A 59 -25.24 -0.44 -8.93
N SER A 60 -25.44 0.70 -8.29
CA SER A 60 -25.90 0.76 -6.90
C SER A 60 -27.30 0.18 -6.73
N ALA A 61 -28.21 0.38 -7.68
CA ALA A 61 -29.57 -0.16 -7.58
C ALA A 61 -29.57 -1.70 -7.58
N GLU A 62 -28.78 -2.31 -8.46
CA GLU A 62 -28.59 -3.77 -8.54
C GLU A 62 -27.96 -4.31 -7.25
N ILE A 63 -26.82 -3.75 -6.84
CA ILE A 63 -26.02 -4.27 -5.72
C ILE A 63 -26.71 -4.06 -4.37
N ARG A 64 -27.48 -2.98 -4.20
CA ARG A 64 -28.29 -2.76 -2.98
C ARG A 64 -29.33 -3.85 -2.77
N ALA A 65 -29.85 -4.45 -3.84
CA ALA A 65 -30.82 -5.53 -3.75
C ALA A 65 -30.18 -6.88 -3.36
N TYR A 66 -28.85 -6.98 -3.30
CA TYR A 66 -28.19 -8.23 -2.93
C TYR A 66 -28.42 -8.55 -1.45
N SER A 67 -28.74 -9.82 -1.18
CA SER A 67 -28.64 -10.39 0.17
C SER A 67 -27.19 -10.38 0.66
N GLU A 68 -26.98 -10.58 1.97
CA GLU A 68 -25.62 -10.66 2.55
C GLU A 68 -24.78 -11.74 1.83
N ALA A 69 -25.35 -12.93 1.63
CA ALA A 69 -24.67 -14.03 0.94
C ALA A 69 -24.36 -13.71 -0.53
N ALA A 70 -25.31 -13.10 -1.26
CA ALA A 70 -25.10 -12.74 -2.67
C ALA A 70 -24.01 -11.66 -2.85
N LEU A 71 -23.91 -10.73 -1.89
CA LEU A 71 -22.85 -9.73 -1.85
C LEU A 71 -21.49 -10.38 -1.59
N ASP A 72 -21.40 -11.25 -0.59
CA ASP A 72 -20.16 -11.93 -0.23
C ASP A 72 -19.65 -12.84 -1.38
N ASP A 73 -20.55 -13.58 -2.02
CA ASP A 73 -20.25 -14.40 -3.20
C ASP A 73 -19.73 -13.56 -4.38
N SER A 74 -20.33 -12.38 -4.59
CA SER A 74 -19.91 -11.48 -5.68
C SER A 74 -18.54 -10.89 -5.42
N ILE A 75 -18.24 -10.52 -4.17
CA ILE A 75 -16.92 -10.07 -3.73
C ILE A 75 -15.88 -11.18 -3.97
N ALA A 76 -16.19 -12.41 -3.57
CA ALA A 76 -15.28 -13.55 -3.76
C ALA A 76 -14.94 -13.78 -5.24
N ARG A 77 -15.95 -13.75 -6.12
CA ARG A 77 -15.76 -13.88 -7.57
C ARG A 77 -14.89 -12.77 -8.16
N VAL A 78 -15.20 -11.51 -7.84
CA VAL A 78 -14.45 -10.36 -8.38
C VAL A 78 -13.01 -10.37 -7.87
N ARG A 79 -12.79 -10.61 -6.57
CA ARG A 79 -11.45 -10.74 -5.99
C ARG A 79 -10.61 -11.78 -6.71
N GLU A 80 -11.19 -12.92 -7.10
CA GLU A 80 -10.42 -13.96 -7.78
C GLU A 80 -9.95 -13.52 -9.18
N VAL A 81 -10.73 -12.72 -9.91
CA VAL A 81 -10.31 -12.12 -11.18
C VAL A 81 -9.10 -11.20 -10.97
N PHE A 82 -9.14 -10.34 -9.95
CA PHE A 82 -8.03 -9.47 -9.56
C PHE A 82 -6.76 -10.25 -9.20
N ARG A 83 -6.91 -11.44 -8.58
CA ARG A 83 -5.77 -12.26 -8.15
C ARG A 83 -5.14 -13.08 -9.28
N ARG A 84 -5.90 -13.39 -10.33
CA ARG A 84 -5.46 -14.23 -11.47
C ARG A 84 -4.96 -13.43 -12.66
N SER A 85 -5.48 -12.23 -12.88
CA SER A 85 -5.24 -11.46 -14.11
C SER A 85 -5.30 -9.96 -13.88
N THR A 86 -4.88 -9.18 -14.89
CA THR A 86 -5.15 -7.74 -14.90
C THR A 86 -6.65 -7.52 -15.17
N PRO A 87 -7.41 -6.93 -14.22
CA PRO A 87 -8.83 -6.71 -14.40
C PRO A 87 -9.07 -5.63 -15.47
N ASP A 88 -10.15 -5.79 -16.22
CA ASP A 88 -10.64 -4.77 -17.14
C ASP A 88 -11.40 -3.66 -16.41
N ALA A 89 -11.80 -2.62 -17.14
CA ALA A 89 -12.48 -1.45 -16.57
C ALA A 89 -13.81 -1.83 -15.90
N ALA A 90 -14.58 -2.73 -16.51
CA ALA A 90 -15.86 -3.19 -15.98
C ALA A 90 -15.68 -3.95 -14.65
N THR A 91 -14.66 -4.80 -14.56
CA THR A 91 -14.31 -5.53 -13.33
C THR A 91 -13.86 -4.59 -12.22
N ILE A 92 -13.06 -3.57 -12.55
CA ILE A 92 -12.64 -2.53 -11.59
C ILE A 92 -13.86 -1.79 -11.04
N VAL A 93 -14.75 -1.33 -11.92
CA VAL A 93 -15.98 -0.62 -11.56
C VAL A 93 -16.89 -1.50 -10.70
N ARG A 94 -17.10 -2.77 -11.07
CA ARG A 94 -17.91 -3.71 -10.28
C ARG A 94 -17.29 -3.98 -8.92
N GLY A 95 -15.96 -4.14 -8.85
CA GLY A 95 -15.23 -4.27 -7.59
C GLY A 95 -15.45 -3.07 -6.67
N LEU A 96 -15.32 -1.85 -7.20
CA LEU A 96 -15.53 -0.62 -6.44
C LEU A 96 -16.98 -0.46 -6.00
N ALA A 97 -17.95 -0.84 -6.82
CA ALA A 97 -19.37 -0.78 -6.46
C ALA A 97 -19.70 -1.74 -5.32
N LEU A 98 -19.09 -2.94 -5.31
CA LEU A 98 -19.22 -3.90 -4.20
C LEU A 98 -18.57 -3.36 -2.91
N THR A 99 -17.35 -2.79 -2.99
CA THR A 99 -16.69 -2.23 -1.79
C THR A 99 -17.43 -1.01 -1.26
N ARG A 100 -18.04 -0.19 -2.13
CA ARG A 100 -18.94 0.91 -1.74
C ARG A 100 -20.14 0.40 -0.95
N GLU A 101 -20.81 -0.65 -1.42
CA GLU A 101 -21.97 -1.20 -0.70
C GLU A 101 -21.56 -1.84 0.63
N VAL A 102 -20.41 -2.52 0.68
CA VAL A 102 -19.84 -3.02 1.94
C VAL A 102 -19.59 -1.87 2.92
N ALA A 103 -18.98 -0.77 2.48
CA ALA A 103 -18.76 0.41 3.32
C ALA A 103 -20.08 0.96 3.86
N ARG A 104 -21.09 1.13 3.00
CA ARG A 104 -22.42 1.58 3.40
C ARG A 104 -23.05 0.68 4.46
N ARG A 105 -22.97 -0.65 4.32
CA ARG A 105 -23.54 -1.61 5.28
C ARG A 105 -22.75 -1.65 6.59
N ALA A 106 -21.42 -1.51 6.54
CA ALA A 106 -20.55 -1.63 7.69
C ALA A 106 -20.47 -0.34 8.53
N THR A 107 -20.42 0.84 7.89
CA THR A 107 -20.19 2.13 8.56
C THR A 107 -21.37 3.10 8.45
N GLY A 108 -22.36 2.81 7.60
CA GLY A 108 -23.44 3.73 7.27
C GLY A 108 -23.02 4.84 6.29
N GLU A 109 -21.74 4.92 5.94
CA GLU A 109 -21.21 5.96 5.05
C GLU A 109 -21.47 5.58 3.58
N GLN A 110 -22.16 6.45 2.83
CA GLN A 110 -22.33 6.27 1.39
C GLN A 110 -21.32 7.12 0.63
N ALA A 111 -20.44 6.47 -0.15
CA ALA A 111 -19.52 7.20 -0.99
C ALA A 111 -20.26 7.92 -2.13
N TYR A 112 -19.95 9.18 -2.38
CA TYR A 112 -20.49 9.99 -3.49
C TYR A 112 -19.70 9.78 -4.80
N PRO A 113 -20.25 10.15 -5.97
CA PRO A 113 -19.54 10.00 -7.25
C PRO A 113 -18.13 10.60 -7.28
N VAL A 114 -17.92 11.75 -6.61
CA VAL A 114 -16.59 12.38 -6.49
C VAL A 114 -15.59 11.51 -5.70
N GLN A 115 -16.06 10.82 -4.67
CA GLN A 115 -15.24 9.88 -3.89
C GLN A 115 -14.97 8.60 -4.69
N LEU A 116 -15.93 8.12 -5.49
CA LEU A 116 -15.71 7.00 -6.41
C LEU A 116 -14.66 7.34 -7.47
N MET A 117 -14.72 8.55 -8.02
CA MET A 117 -13.71 9.07 -8.95
C MET A 117 -12.33 9.12 -8.29
N GLY A 118 -12.26 9.60 -7.03
CA GLY A 118 -11.04 9.61 -6.23
C GLY A 118 -10.49 8.20 -5.99
N ALA A 119 -11.34 7.25 -5.64
CA ALA A 119 -10.96 5.86 -5.39
C ALA A 119 -10.39 5.18 -6.65
N LEU A 120 -10.99 5.43 -7.82
CA LEU A 120 -10.47 4.95 -9.10
C LEU A 120 -9.10 5.57 -9.43
N ALA A 121 -8.93 6.88 -9.17
CA ALA A 121 -7.66 7.54 -9.36
C ALA A 121 -6.56 6.95 -8.46
N LEU A 122 -6.86 6.71 -7.17
CA LEU A 122 -5.95 6.05 -6.23
C LEU A 122 -5.58 4.63 -6.69
N TYR A 123 -6.57 3.84 -7.12
CA TYR A 123 -6.32 2.49 -7.68
C TYR A 123 -5.37 2.53 -8.89
N HIS A 124 -5.46 3.58 -9.71
CA HIS A 124 -4.56 3.81 -10.84
C HIS A 124 -3.23 4.50 -10.47
N GLY A 125 -2.92 4.66 -9.18
CA GLY A 125 -1.65 5.21 -8.70
C GLY A 125 -1.51 6.70 -8.95
N ARG A 126 -2.60 7.46 -8.85
CA ARG A 126 -2.61 8.92 -8.97
C ARG A 126 -2.74 9.59 -7.61
N VAL A 127 -2.21 10.80 -7.54
CA VAL A 127 -2.49 11.73 -6.44
C VAL A 127 -3.87 12.34 -6.68
N ILE A 128 -4.67 12.41 -5.62
CA ILE A 128 -5.96 13.10 -5.64
C ILE A 128 -5.92 14.25 -4.67
N GLU A 129 -6.57 15.34 -5.04
CA GLU A 129 -6.82 16.47 -4.17
C GLU A 129 -8.30 16.48 -3.81
N MET A 130 -8.57 16.45 -2.50
CA MET A 130 -9.91 16.55 -1.95
C MET A 130 -9.82 17.53 -0.79
N LEU A 131 -10.84 18.38 -0.62
CA LEU A 131 -10.88 19.28 0.53
C LEU A 131 -11.07 18.49 1.83
N THR A 132 -10.65 19.07 2.94
CA THR A 132 -10.91 18.49 4.26
C THR A 132 -12.43 18.41 4.48
N GLY A 133 -12.92 17.26 4.94
CA GLY A 133 -14.36 17.00 5.09
C GLY A 133 -15.01 16.28 3.90
N GLU A 134 -14.36 16.22 2.74
CA GLU A 134 -14.87 15.49 1.55
C GLU A 134 -14.75 13.95 1.68
N GLY A 135 -14.36 13.44 2.85
CA GLY A 135 -14.29 12.01 3.14
C GLY A 135 -13.12 11.25 2.50
N LYS A 136 -11.91 11.82 2.54
CA LYS A 136 -10.66 11.17 2.11
C LYS A 136 -10.49 9.75 2.67
N THR A 137 -10.77 9.58 3.96
CA THR A 137 -10.67 8.28 4.64
C THR A 137 -11.60 7.24 4.02
N LEU A 138 -12.86 7.60 3.72
CA LEU A 138 -13.79 6.69 3.03
C LEU A 138 -13.31 6.36 1.63
N THR A 139 -12.88 7.37 0.85
CA THR A 139 -12.33 7.19 -0.50
C THR A 139 -11.16 6.20 -0.52
N GLY A 140 -10.20 6.35 0.40
CA GLY A 140 -9.09 5.41 0.56
C GLY A 140 -9.56 4.02 0.96
N SER A 141 -10.54 3.94 1.86
CA SER A 141 -11.06 2.66 2.38
C SER A 141 -11.77 1.82 1.33
N ILE A 142 -12.49 2.44 0.38
CA ILE A 142 -13.15 1.70 -0.70
C ILE A 142 -12.19 1.35 -1.85
N ALA A 143 -11.07 2.08 -1.98
CA ALA A 143 -10.01 1.78 -2.95
C ALA A 143 -9.07 0.67 -2.47
N ALA A 144 -8.76 0.62 -1.17
CA ALA A 144 -7.77 -0.28 -0.59
C ALA A 144 -8.01 -1.78 -0.90
N PRO A 145 -9.24 -2.33 -0.87
CA PRO A 145 -9.48 -3.72 -1.22
C PRO A 145 -9.08 -4.05 -2.66
N LEU A 146 -9.42 -3.19 -3.63
CA LEU A 146 -9.07 -3.39 -5.03
C LEU A 146 -7.54 -3.43 -5.21
N ILE A 147 -6.85 -2.51 -4.54
CA ILE A 147 -5.38 -2.43 -4.56
C ILE A 147 -4.78 -3.71 -3.96
N VAL A 148 -5.24 -4.15 -2.80
CA VAL A 148 -4.75 -5.38 -2.16
C VAL A 148 -5.06 -6.63 -2.96
N TRP A 149 -6.25 -6.75 -3.56
CA TRP A 149 -6.57 -7.92 -4.38
C TRP A 149 -5.60 -8.06 -5.55
N GLN A 150 -5.19 -6.94 -6.16
CA GLN A 150 -4.22 -6.94 -7.26
C GLN A 150 -2.76 -7.07 -6.79
N ARG A 151 -2.37 -6.35 -5.72
CA ARG A 151 -0.97 -6.18 -5.29
C ARG A 151 -0.56 -7.08 -4.14
N ARG A 152 -1.50 -7.82 -3.56
CA ARG A 152 -1.39 -8.73 -2.41
C ARG A 152 -1.11 -8.06 -1.07
N HIS A 153 -0.42 -6.92 -1.06
CA HIS A 153 -0.07 -6.18 0.15
C HIS A 153 -0.16 -4.67 -0.08
N LEU A 154 -0.67 -3.94 0.89
CA LEU A 154 -0.82 -2.49 0.86
C LEU A 154 -0.36 -1.89 2.19
N HIS A 155 0.58 -0.96 2.12
CA HIS A 155 0.89 -0.09 3.26
C HIS A 155 0.06 1.20 3.14
N VAL A 156 -0.64 1.57 4.20
CA VAL A 156 -1.35 2.84 4.31
C VAL A 156 -0.55 3.74 5.25
N PHE A 157 0.09 4.75 4.67
CA PHE A 157 0.89 5.72 5.41
C PHE A 157 0.01 6.86 5.90
N THR A 158 0.22 7.22 7.16
CA THR A 158 -0.44 8.33 7.84
C THR A 158 0.61 9.10 8.67
N VAL A 159 0.26 10.30 9.12
CA VAL A 159 1.18 11.18 9.85
C VAL A 159 1.47 10.75 11.29
N ASN A 160 0.60 9.96 11.93
CA ASN A 160 0.84 9.50 13.31
C ASN A 160 0.17 8.15 13.67
N ASP A 161 0.69 7.51 14.70
CA ASP A 161 0.26 6.18 15.18
C ASP A 161 -1.21 6.16 15.66
N TYR A 162 -1.72 7.27 16.20
CA TYR A 162 -3.12 7.38 16.61
C TYR A 162 -4.06 7.30 15.41
N LEU A 163 -3.82 8.10 14.36
CA LEU A 163 -4.61 8.07 13.13
C LEU A 163 -4.50 6.70 12.44
N ALA A 164 -3.30 6.12 12.39
CA ALA A 164 -3.10 4.77 11.85
C ALA A 164 -3.95 3.73 12.59
N THR A 165 -3.95 3.76 13.91
CA THR A 165 -4.73 2.83 14.75
C THR A 165 -6.22 3.04 14.61
N ARG A 166 -6.68 4.31 14.70
CA ARG A 166 -8.08 4.70 14.54
C ARG A 166 -8.64 4.24 13.19
N ASP A 167 -7.91 4.48 12.11
CA ASP A 167 -8.38 4.16 10.76
C ASP A 167 -8.36 2.67 10.50
N ALA A 168 -7.33 1.95 10.96
CA ALA A 168 -7.32 0.49 10.90
C ALA A 168 -8.50 -0.12 11.68
N GLN A 169 -8.83 0.40 12.86
CA GLN A 169 -9.96 -0.10 13.66
C GLN A 169 -11.32 0.22 13.02
N SER A 170 -11.54 1.48 12.65
CA SER A 170 -12.84 1.94 12.11
C SER A 170 -13.18 1.35 10.74
N ARG A 171 -12.17 0.96 9.95
CA ARG A 171 -12.36 0.42 8.59
C ARG A 171 -12.26 -1.09 8.51
N ARG A 172 -12.01 -1.76 9.64
CA ARG A 172 -11.74 -3.20 9.69
C ARG A 172 -12.85 -4.05 9.09
N ASP A 173 -14.10 -3.72 9.37
CA ASP A 173 -15.23 -4.54 8.93
C ASP A 173 -15.44 -4.45 7.41
N ILE A 174 -15.08 -3.32 6.79
CA ILE A 174 -15.04 -3.17 5.34
C ILE A 174 -14.05 -4.19 4.76
N TYR A 175 -12.84 -4.21 5.31
CA TYR A 175 -11.75 -5.05 4.82
C TYR A 175 -12.01 -6.53 5.04
N LYS A 176 -12.49 -6.93 6.23
CA LYS A 176 -12.85 -8.31 6.54
C LYS A 176 -13.87 -8.86 5.57
N ARG A 177 -14.93 -8.10 5.31
CA ARG A 177 -15.96 -8.49 4.35
C ARG A 177 -15.44 -8.53 2.91
N CYS A 178 -14.43 -7.72 2.60
CA CYS A 178 -13.68 -7.75 1.35
C CYS A 178 -12.60 -8.86 1.29
N LEU A 179 -12.64 -9.87 2.17
CA LEU A 179 -11.72 -11.01 2.19
C LEU A 179 -10.25 -10.62 2.32
N THR A 180 -9.99 -9.58 3.12
CA THR A 180 -8.68 -9.13 3.58
C THR A 180 -8.78 -8.67 5.04
N ASP A 181 -7.68 -8.44 5.73
CA ASP A 181 -7.70 -7.84 7.08
C ASP A 181 -6.67 -6.72 7.13
N CYS A 182 -6.79 -5.89 8.16
CA CYS A 182 -5.87 -4.79 8.41
C CYS A 182 -5.35 -4.77 9.85
N GLY A 183 -4.20 -4.15 10.03
CA GLY A 183 -3.69 -3.80 11.35
C GLY A 183 -2.85 -2.54 11.28
N ALA A 184 -2.62 -1.91 12.42
CA ALA A 184 -1.72 -0.77 12.54
C ALA A 184 -0.44 -1.20 13.26
N VAL A 185 0.71 -0.75 12.75
CA VAL A 185 2.00 -0.90 13.41
C VAL A 185 2.28 0.37 14.21
N THR A 186 2.47 0.24 15.51
CA THR A 186 2.79 1.35 16.42
C THR A 186 4.11 1.11 17.13
N HIS A 187 4.69 2.18 17.66
CA HIS A 187 5.99 2.14 18.34
C HIS A 187 6.07 1.08 19.46
N GLU A 188 5.04 0.96 20.29
CA GLU A 188 5.01 0.14 21.50
C GLU A 188 4.87 -1.37 21.26
N MET A 189 4.67 -1.80 20.02
CA MET A 189 4.42 -3.20 19.70
C MET A 189 5.67 -4.07 19.83
N SER A 190 5.47 -5.27 20.40
CA SER A 190 6.45 -6.35 20.41
C SER A 190 6.79 -6.83 18.99
N GLU A 191 7.98 -7.38 18.78
CA GLU A 191 8.37 -7.93 17.47
C GLU A 191 7.41 -9.02 16.95
N PRO A 192 6.94 -9.99 17.77
CA PRO A 192 5.93 -10.96 17.33
C PRO A 192 4.60 -10.33 16.90
N ASP A 193 4.11 -9.31 17.62
CA ASP A 193 2.88 -8.61 17.27
C ASP A 193 3.02 -7.83 15.97
N ARG A 194 4.17 -7.18 15.76
CA ARG A 194 4.48 -6.51 14.50
C ARG A 194 4.49 -7.49 13.34
N ALA A 195 5.14 -8.64 13.49
CA ALA A 195 5.18 -9.67 12.46
C ALA A 195 3.78 -10.18 12.09
N ARG A 196 2.91 -10.34 13.10
CA ARG A 196 1.49 -10.65 12.87
C ARG A 196 0.80 -9.55 12.06
N VAL A 197 0.98 -8.27 12.39
CA VAL A 197 0.38 -7.18 11.61
C VAL A 197 0.93 -7.12 10.18
N TYR A 198 2.24 -7.26 9.97
CA TYR A 198 2.83 -7.26 8.63
C TYR A 198 2.38 -8.44 7.76
N SER A 199 1.92 -9.53 8.36
CA SER A 199 1.34 -10.67 7.65
C SER A 199 -0.07 -10.39 7.07
N LEU A 200 -0.73 -9.31 7.51
CA LEU A 200 -2.04 -8.91 7.01
C LEU A 200 -1.94 -8.25 5.62
N GLY A 201 -3.05 -8.25 4.89
CA GLY A 201 -3.10 -7.66 3.54
C GLY A 201 -2.95 -6.14 3.53
N ILE A 202 -3.45 -5.46 4.56
CA ILE A 202 -3.38 -4.00 4.72
C ILE A 202 -2.64 -3.66 6.02
N VAL A 203 -1.61 -2.83 5.93
CA VAL A 203 -0.81 -2.40 7.08
C VAL A 203 -0.84 -0.89 7.18
N TYR A 204 -1.48 -0.37 8.22
CA TYR A 204 -1.42 1.05 8.58
C TYR A 204 -0.17 1.33 9.40
N GLY A 205 0.42 2.51 9.22
CA GLY A 205 1.52 2.96 10.06
C GLY A 205 2.12 4.27 9.58
N THR A 206 3.02 4.82 10.39
CA THR A 206 3.79 5.99 9.98
C THR A 206 4.95 5.58 9.06
N PRO A 207 5.37 6.44 8.13
CA PRO A 207 6.56 6.21 7.30
C PRO A 207 7.79 5.88 8.15
N LYS A 208 8.02 6.66 9.21
CA LYS A 208 9.12 6.46 10.17
C LYS A 208 9.13 5.05 10.74
N GLN A 209 7.98 4.54 11.17
CA GLN A 209 7.89 3.23 11.80
C GLN A 209 8.17 2.09 10.83
N ILE A 210 7.56 2.12 9.64
CA ILE A 210 7.72 1.07 8.63
C ILE A 210 9.15 1.08 8.06
N VAL A 211 9.74 2.26 7.85
CA VAL A 211 11.13 2.37 7.39
C VAL A 211 12.10 1.89 8.47
N ALA A 212 11.87 2.21 9.74
CA ALA A 212 12.69 1.70 10.85
C ALA A 212 12.69 0.16 10.88
N ASP A 213 11.51 -0.45 10.78
CA ASP A 213 11.35 -1.89 10.76
C ASP A 213 12.04 -2.51 9.54
N TRP A 214 11.93 -1.88 8.37
CA TRP A 214 12.60 -2.33 7.15
C TRP A 214 14.12 -2.28 7.29
N LEU A 215 14.66 -1.20 7.86
CA LEU A 215 16.09 -1.08 8.13
C LEU A 215 16.57 -2.13 9.14
N ARG A 216 15.78 -2.44 10.18
CA ARG A 216 16.10 -3.53 11.11
C ARG A 216 16.11 -4.89 10.40
N ASP A 217 15.16 -5.15 9.52
CA ASP A 217 15.16 -6.35 8.67
C ASP A 217 16.41 -6.42 7.80
N GLN A 218 16.81 -5.32 7.14
CA GLN A 218 18.04 -5.31 6.33
C GLN A 218 19.30 -5.61 7.15
N ILE A 219 19.37 -5.12 8.40
CA ILE A 219 20.49 -5.42 9.31
C ILE A 219 20.50 -6.91 9.72
N LYS A 220 19.32 -7.50 9.95
CA LYS A 220 19.18 -8.94 10.27
C LYS A 220 19.55 -9.85 9.10
N LEU A 221 19.31 -9.39 7.87
CA LEU A 221 19.55 -10.15 6.64
C LEU A 221 21.04 -10.21 6.21
N ASP A 222 21.94 -9.49 6.87
CA ASP A 222 23.41 -9.57 6.74
C ASP A 222 23.96 -9.82 5.31
N GLY A 223 23.54 -9.01 4.34
CA GLY A 223 24.04 -9.08 2.95
C GLY A 223 23.27 -10.03 2.02
N VAL A 224 22.19 -10.64 2.49
CA VAL A 224 21.24 -11.36 1.62
C VAL A 224 20.46 -10.34 0.77
N THR A 225 20.74 -10.32 -0.53
CA THR A 225 20.29 -9.26 -1.45
C THR A 225 18.80 -9.30 -1.81
N THR A 226 18.10 -10.40 -1.54
CA THR A 226 16.68 -10.56 -1.87
C THR A 226 15.89 -11.28 -0.77
N ALA A 227 14.63 -10.89 -0.57
CA ALA A 227 13.73 -11.58 0.36
C ALA A 227 13.50 -13.06 -0.01
N TRP A 228 13.72 -13.44 -1.28
CA TRP A 228 13.66 -14.82 -1.76
C TRP A 228 14.86 -15.64 -1.30
N THR A 229 16.09 -15.12 -1.43
CA THR A 229 17.31 -15.80 -0.93
C THR A 229 17.33 -15.92 0.60
N ALA A 230 16.69 -14.99 1.31
CA ALA A 230 16.51 -15.05 2.76
C ALA A 230 15.51 -16.13 3.21
N ARG A 231 14.54 -16.49 2.35
CA ARG A 231 13.56 -17.55 2.63
C ARG A 231 14.00 -18.93 2.15
N ALA A 232 14.91 -18.99 1.18
CA ALA A 232 15.39 -20.23 0.56
C ALA A 232 16.67 -20.81 1.20
N GLY A 233 17.40 -20.02 1.99
CA GLY A 233 18.59 -20.47 2.73
C GLY A 233 18.35 -20.66 4.23
N ASP A 234 19.35 -21.20 4.93
CA ASP A 234 19.47 -21.28 6.41
C ASP A 234 19.72 -19.88 7.03
N ALA A 235 19.01 -18.86 6.52
CA ALA A 235 19.08 -17.52 7.07
C ALA A 235 18.33 -17.55 8.41
N ARG A 236 19.08 -17.37 9.50
CA ARG A 236 18.60 -17.29 10.89
C ARG A 236 17.52 -16.21 11.15
N ALA A 237 17.10 -15.45 10.14
CA ALA A 237 16.13 -14.38 10.24
C ALA A 237 15.20 -14.34 9.02
N HIS A 238 13.90 -14.50 9.25
CA HIS A 238 12.87 -14.20 8.25
C HIS A 238 12.53 -12.70 8.32
N PRO A 239 12.59 -11.96 7.19
CA PRO A 239 12.22 -10.56 7.20
C PRO A 239 10.74 -10.43 7.53
N MET A 240 10.44 -9.55 8.48
CA MET A 240 9.10 -9.28 8.95
C MET A 240 8.27 -8.57 7.89
N ILE A 241 8.88 -7.64 7.16
CA ILE A 241 8.22 -6.87 6.11
C ILE A 241 8.21 -7.68 4.80
N PRO A 242 7.02 -8.00 4.24
CA PRO A 242 6.92 -8.81 3.03
C PRO A 242 7.41 -8.10 1.76
N GLY A 243 7.66 -6.79 1.83
CA GLY A 243 8.08 -5.94 0.72
C GLY A 243 7.05 -4.85 0.38
N LEU A 244 7.50 -3.77 -0.26
CA LEU A 244 6.64 -2.65 -0.65
C LEU A 244 5.97 -2.91 -2.00
N HIS A 245 4.81 -3.57 -1.99
CA HIS A 245 4.05 -3.90 -3.20
C HIS A 245 3.16 -2.74 -3.69
N ALA A 246 2.54 -2.05 -2.74
CA ALA A 246 1.76 -0.84 -2.96
C ALA A 246 1.75 0.03 -1.69
N ALA A 247 1.57 1.32 -1.89
CA ALA A 247 1.42 2.29 -0.82
C ALA A 247 0.25 3.24 -1.13
N LEU A 248 -0.61 3.46 -0.13
CA LEU A 248 -1.55 4.57 -0.08
C LEU A 248 -0.96 5.58 0.91
N VAL A 249 -0.88 6.85 0.53
CA VAL A 249 -0.35 7.90 1.41
C VAL A 249 -1.49 8.86 1.70
N ASP A 250 -1.94 8.90 2.96
CA ASP A 250 -2.80 9.98 3.44
C ASP A 250 -1.94 11.19 3.80
N GLU A 251 -2.49 12.39 3.62
CA GLU A 251 -1.75 13.66 3.78
C GLU A 251 -0.40 13.64 3.02
N ALA A 252 -0.49 13.38 1.71
CA ALA A 252 0.67 13.12 0.86
C ALA A 252 1.69 14.27 0.82
N ASP A 253 1.25 15.51 0.99
CA ASP A 253 2.10 16.68 1.16
C ASP A 253 2.92 16.59 2.45
N ALA A 254 2.27 16.37 3.60
CA ALA A 254 2.95 16.22 4.88
C ALA A 254 3.96 15.05 4.85
N VAL A 255 3.58 13.90 4.27
CA VAL A 255 4.42 12.71 4.26
C VAL A 255 5.56 12.79 3.23
N LEU A 256 5.27 13.20 1.99
CA LEU A 256 6.25 13.12 0.90
C LEU A 256 7.09 14.38 0.72
N ILE A 257 6.62 15.53 1.22
CA ILE A 257 7.33 16.80 1.13
C ILE A 257 7.95 17.13 2.48
N ASP A 258 7.14 17.28 3.53
CA ASP A 258 7.62 17.80 4.82
C ASP A 258 8.46 16.75 5.57
N GLU A 259 7.98 15.51 5.68
CA GLU A 259 8.75 14.43 6.31
C GLU A 259 9.81 13.84 5.37
N GLY A 260 9.61 13.92 4.06
CA GLY A 260 10.46 13.29 3.05
C GLY A 260 11.90 13.82 3.00
N VAL A 261 12.16 14.99 3.57
CA VAL A 261 13.50 15.60 3.62
C VAL A 261 14.36 15.12 4.80
N VAL A 262 13.76 14.46 5.81
CA VAL A 262 14.46 14.02 7.01
C VAL A 262 14.95 12.58 6.83
N PRO A 263 16.27 12.33 6.76
CA PRO A 263 16.77 10.95 6.67
C PRO A 263 16.55 10.21 7.99
N LEU A 264 15.98 9.01 7.93
CA LEU A 264 15.88 8.13 9.09
C LEU A 264 17.19 7.38 9.31
N ILE A 265 17.76 7.49 10.51
CA ILE A 265 19.05 6.88 10.88
C ILE A 265 18.85 5.89 12.03
N ILE A 266 19.36 4.66 11.87
CA ILE A 266 19.47 3.69 12.96
C ILE A 266 20.95 3.60 13.37
N ALA A 267 21.24 4.07 14.59
CA ALA A 267 22.54 3.88 15.23
C ALA A 267 22.49 2.66 16.15
N ARG A 268 23.56 1.86 16.14
CA ARG A 268 23.76 0.78 17.11
C ARG A 268 24.79 1.25 18.12
N ALA A 269 24.40 1.32 19.40
CA ALA A 269 25.38 1.53 20.47
C ALA A 269 26.36 0.36 20.49
N ARG A 270 27.67 0.65 20.51
CA ARG A 270 28.69 -0.35 20.82
C ARG A 270 28.69 -0.49 22.34
N THR A 271 28.30 -1.65 22.86
CA THR A 271 28.50 -1.98 24.27
C THR A 271 30.01 -2.01 24.55
N GLU A 272 30.45 -1.40 25.65
CA GLU A 272 31.87 -1.15 25.98
C GLU A 272 32.72 -2.41 26.23
N ASP A 273 32.12 -3.61 26.23
CA ASP A 273 32.82 -4.89 26.45
C ASP A 273 33.67 -5.40 25.27
N GLN A 274 33.85 -4.62 24.20
CA GLN A 274 34.75 -4.97 23.09
C GLN A 274 36.10 -4.23 23.12
N MET A 275 36.45 -3.57 24.24
CA MET A 275 37.77 -2.97 24.46
C MET A 275 38.66 -3.74 25.44
N ALA A 276 38.20 -4.87 25.97
CA ALA A 276 39.02 -5.82 26.73
C ALA A 276 39.27 -7.08 25.90
N GLY A 277 40.20 -7.00 24.95
CA GLY A 277 40.62 -8.11 24.08
C GLY A 277 41.61 -7.66 23.02
#